data_AF-A0A842SDS0-F1
#
_entry.id   AF-A0A842SDS0-F1
#
_cell.length_a   1.000
_cell.length_b   1.000
_cell.length_c   1.000
_cell.angle_alpha   90.00
_cell.angle_beta   90.00
_cell.angle_gamma   90.00
#
_symmetry.space_group_name_H-M   'P 1'
#
loop_
_entity.id
_entity.type
_entity.pdbx_description
1 polymer ?
#
loop_
_entity_poly.entity_id
_entity_poly.type
_entity_poly.pdbx_seq_one_letter_code
_entity_poly.pdbx_strand_id
1 'polypeptide(L)' 'MPRISMEHLRKITNMDKVTLALLLEEGKARVEDLQFHLTLTKYQIVVALSQLVAKGSVIYENTTSTYRLL' A
#
# COMPACT_ATOMS: atom_id res chain seq x y z
N MET A 1 -31.32 -7.50 17.28
CA MET A 1 -29.83 -7.50 17.25
C MET A 1 -29.41 -7.17 15.83
N PRO A 2 -28.62 -6.10 15.57
CA PRO A 2 -28.27 -5.76 14.21
C PRO A 2 -27.33 -6.84 13.66
N ARG A 3 -27.73 -7.43 12.53
CA ARG A 3 -26.95 -8.41 11.76
C ARG A 3 -25.75 -7.65 11.20
N ILE A 4 -24.54 -7.95 11.67
CA ILE A 4 -23.33 -7.46 11.00
C ILE A 4 -23.30 -8.16 9.64
N SER A 5 -23.63 -7.42 8.57
CA SER A 5 -23.48 -7.91 7.20
C SER A 5 -22.01 -8.26 6.99
N MET A 6 -21.74 -9.47 6.46
CA MET A 6 -20.40 -9.91 6.04
C MET A 6 -19.77 -8.97 5.00
N GLU A 7 -20.54 -8.04 4.41
CA GLU A 7 -20.03 -6.96 3.56
C GLU A 7 -19.11 -5.97 4.32
N HIS A 8 -19.20 -5.93 5.65
CA HIS A 8 -18.29 -5.14 6.51
C HIS A 8 -17.01 -5.89 6.91
N LEU A 9 -16.89 -7.19 6.63
CA LEU A 9 -15.57 -7.84 6.55
C LEU A 9 -14.93 -7.37 5.25
N ARG A 10 -14.55 -6.08 5.22
CA ARG A 10 -13.91 -5.41 4.10
C ARG A 10 -12.80 -6.33 3.59
N LYS A 11 -12.91 -6.78 2.34
CA LYS A 11 -11.79 -7.41 1.64
C LYS A 11 -10.59 -6.47 1.77
N ILE A 12 -9.53 -6.93 2.43
CA ILE A 12 -8.27 -6.20 2.50
C ILE A 12 -7.81 -6.00 1.06
N THR A 13 -7.83 -4.74 0.61
CA THR A 13 -7.49 -4.38 -0.76
C THR A 13 -5.97 -4.41 -0.94
N ASN A 14 -5.51 -4.47 -2.19
CA ASN A 14 -4.07 -4.38 -2.47
C ASN A 14 -3.49 -3.05 -1.98
N MET A 15 -4.29 -1.99 -1.98
CA MET A 15 -3.92 -0.68 -1.43
C MET A 15 -3.72 -0.76 0.09
N ASP A 16 -4.63 -1.40 0.83
CA ASP A 16 -4.49 -1.57 2.29
C ASP A 16 -3.22 -2.38 2.64
N LYS A 17 -2.93 -3.41 1.86
CA LYS A 17 -1.71 -4.22 2.01
C LYS A 17 -0.44 -3.38 1.79
N VAL A 18 -0.42 -2.58 0.73
CA VAL A 18 0.72 -1.71 0.40
C VAL A 18 0.90 -0.60 1.44
N THR A 19 -0.18 0.01 1.92
CA THR A 19 -0.11 1.00 3.00
C THR A 19 0.43 0.38 4.28
N LEU A 20 -0.02 -0.81 4.66
CA LEU A 20 0.49 -1.52 5.84
C LEU A 20 1.98 -1.85 5.70
N ALA A 21 2.40 -2.36 4.54
CA ALA A 21 3.81 -2.67 4.30
C ALA A 21 4.68 -1.40 4.37
N LEU A 22 4.22 -0.27 3.84
CA LEU A 22 4.91 1.02 4.02
C LEU A 22 5.03 1.43 5.49
N LEU A 23 3.99 1.21 6.30
CA LEU A 23 4.03 1.53 7.74
C LEU A 23 5.05 0.66 8.50
N LEU A 24 5.19 -0.60 8.11
CA LEU A 24 6.15 -1.53 8.71
C LEU A 24 7.61 -1.18 8.34
N GLU A 25 7.82 -0.64 7.15
CA GLU A 25 9.11 -0.15 6.64
C GLU A 25 9.39 1.31 7.07
N GLU A 26 9.05 1.68 8.30
CA GLU A 26 9.26 3.02 8.87
C GLU A 26 8.67 4.18 8.03
N GLY A 27 7.65 3.89 7.22
CA GLY A 27 7.03 4.84 6.32
C GLY A 27 7.85 5.16 5.07
N LYS A 28 8.90 4.40 4.74
CA LYS A 28 9.73 4.60 3.54
C LYS A 28 10.24 3.27 2.96
N ALA A 29 9.77 2.88 1.77
CA ALA A 29 10.18 1.63 1.13
C ALA A 29 10.30 1.71 -0.41
N ARG A 30 11.16 0.88 -1.01
CA ARG A 30 11.16 0.66 -2.47
C ARG A 30 10.10 -0.37 -2.85
N VAL A 31 9.75 -0.41 -4.13
CA VAL A 31 8.77 -1.39 -4.65
C VAL A 31 9.26 -2.82 -4.43
N GLU A 32 10.55 -3.05 -4.59
CA GLU A 32 11.20 -4.34 -4.38
C GLU A 32 11.10 -4.81 -2.93
N ASP A 33 11.26 -3.88 -1.98
CA ASP A 33 11.13 -4.16 -0.54
C ASP A 33 9.67 -4.53 -0.22
N LEU A 34 8.71 -3.78 -0.76
CA LEU A 34 7.28 -4.08 -0.59
C LEU A 34 6.88 -5.40 -1.26
N GLN A 35 7.53 -5.78 -2.36
CA GLN A 35 7.25 -7.04 -3.04
C GLN A 35 7.67 -8.27 -2.22
N PHE A 36 8.69 -8.15 -1.37
CA PHE A 36 9.08 -9.22 -0.47
C PHE A 36 8.02 -9.48 0.61
N HIS A 37 7.40 -8.41 1.11
CA HIS A 37 6.44 -8.46 2.21
C HIS A 37 5.02 -8.79 1.77
N LEU A 38 4.72 -8.61 0.48
CA LEU A 38 3.38 -8.72 -0.06
C LEU A 38 3.29 -9.86 -1.06
N THR A 39 2.23 -10.67 -0.95
CA THR A 39 1.88 -11.67 -1.98
C THR A 39 1.27 -11.01 -3.23
N LEU A 40 1.82 -9.87 -3.65
CA LEU A 40 1.37 -9.04 -4.76
C LEU A 40 2.45 -8.99 -5.84
N THR A 41 2.04 -8.87 -7.09
CA THR A 41 2.99 -8.66 -8.18
C THR A 41 3.52 -7.23 -8.16
N LYS A 42 4.72 -7.01 -8.71
CA LYS A 42 5.30 -5.67 -8.89
C LYS A 42 4.30 -4.69 -9.53
N TYR A 43 3.56 -5.14 -10.54
CA TYR A 43 2.53 -4.33 -11.18
C TYR A 43 1.41 -3.90 -10.22
N GLN A 44 0.88 -4.85 -9.42
CA GLN A 44 -0.18 -4.54 -8.45
C GLN A 44 0.28 -3.56 -7.37
N ILE A 45 1.54 -3.68 -6.94
CA ILE A 45 2.15 -2.77 -5.97
C ILE A 45 2.29 -1.37 -6.56
N VAL A 46 2.81 -1.27 -7.79
CA VAL A 46 2.93 0.02 -8.50
C VAL A 46 1.57 0.68 -8.67
N VAL A 47 0.54 -0.06 -9.09
CA VAL A 47 -0.82 0.50 -9.25
C VAL A 47 -1.36 1.01 -7.91
N ALA A 48 -1.18 0.26 -6.82
CA ALA A 48 -1.61 0.67 -5.49
C ALA A 48 -0.85 1.92 -5.00
N LEU A 49 0.47 1.97 -5.18
CA LEU A 49 1.29 3.13 -4.83
C LEU A 49 0.92 4.35 -5.65
N SER A 50 0.68 4.22 -6.96
CA SER A 50 0.21 5.31 -7.82
C SER A 50 -1.14 5.86 -7.33
N GLN A 51 -2.05 5.00 -6.88
CA GLN A 51 -3.32 5.43 -6.30
C GLN A 51 -3.14 6.15 -4.96
N LEU A 52 -2.22 5.68 -4.11
CA LEU A 52 -1.89 6.34 -2.84
C LEU A 52 -1.22 7.71 -3.04
N VAL A 53 -0.38 7.84 -4.07
CA VAL A 53 0.21 9.12 -4.48
C VAL A 53 -0.86 10.07 -4.99
N ALA A 54 -1.77 9.61 -5.85
CA ALA A 54 -2.88 10.43 -6.34
C ALA A 54 -3.82 10.91 -5.22
N LYS A 55 -3.94 10.14 -4.12
CA LYS A 55 -4.69 10.51 -2.92
C LYS A 55 -3.93 11.43 -1.96
N GLY A 56 -2.65 11.70 -2.22
CA GLY A 56 -1.78 12.49 -1.33
C GLY A 56 -1.43 11.77 -0.03
N SER A 57 -1.51 10.44 0.02
CA SER A 57 -1.13 9.65 1.21
C SER A 57 0.33 9.18 1.18
N VAL A 58 0.94 9.16 -0.02
CA VAL A 58 2.32 8.72 -0.26
C VAL A 58 2.97 9.69 -1.24
N ILE A 59 4.26 9.96 -1.10
CA ILE A 59 5.08 10.66 -2.10
C ILE A 59 6.10 9.67 -2.67
N TYR A 60 6.34 9.80 -3.98
CA TYR A 60 7.46 9.12 -4.63
C TYR A 60 8.68 10.06 -4.68
N GLU A 61 9.76 9.66 -4.02
CA GLU A 61 11.08 10.32 -4.08
C GLU A 61 11.89 9.74 -5.24
N ASN A 62 12.01 10.50 -6.34
CA ASN A 62 12.67 10.02 -7.56
C ASN A 62 14.19 9.82 -7.38
N THR A 63 14.84 10.63 -6.54
CA THR A 63 16.30 10.57 -6.28
C THR A 63 16.74 9.26 -5.63
N THR A 64 15.87 8.63 -4.84
CA THR A 64 16.16 7.38 -4.14
C THR A 64 15.29 6.21 -4.61
N SER A 65 14.41 6.46 -5.59
CA SER A 65 13.38 5.54 -6.08
C SER A 65 12.55 4.92 -4.95
N THR A 66 12.16 5.74 -3.98
CA THR A 66 11.52 5.28 -2.74
C THR A 66 10.16 5.94 -2.56
N TYR A 67 9.20 5.20 -2.01
CA TYR A 67 7.89 5.72 -1.64
C TYR A 67 7.89 6.03 -0.15
N ARG A 68 7.34 7.19 0.22
CA ARG A 68 7.28 7.67 1.60
C ARG A 68 5.86 8.06 1.99
N LEU A 69 5.41 7.66 3.18
CA LEU A 69 4.15 8.14 3.74
C LEU A 69 4.22 9.64 4.01
N LEU A 70 3.13 10.33 3.70
CA LEU A 70 2.94 11.76 3.98
C LEU A 70 2.40 12.00 5.39
#